data_AF-A0A8I0E2M5-F1
#
_entry.id   AF-A0A8I0E2M5-F1
#
_cell.length_a   1.000
_cell.length_b   1.000
_cell.length_c   1.000
_cell.angle_alpha   90.00
_cell.angle_beta   90.00
_cell.angle_gamma   90.00
#
_symmetry.space_group_name_H-M   'P 1'
#
loop_
_entity.id
_entity.type
_entity.pdbx_description
1 polymer ?
#
loop_
_entity_poly.entity_id
_entity_poly.type
_entity_poly.pdbx_seq_one_letter_code
_entity_poly.pdbx_strand_id
1 'polypeptide(L)'
;MRPDLLLLWREILPRYRDLRLLHLLETPWAIVTHTRQILLASPSFLSFGTANSEDALVGKRPGEALACVHSGVGEGCGTTESCRQCGAAQALAQAFRESTRARIRTAFLHRTEAGRLQAINAQVTVAPFHVGFTSFALFSLLPDNDAIEHEMFERLFFHDLLNGMNALVGALTLLTEQHSGEMDELLTMVLERAWGMVREIQAYKTLHAAERGTFSAALDPVDLAALCRQLVAIHRPHPLAKDKHLAIQAPASLPVVSDPQLITRIVENLLKNALEASSEGATITITVAPEGAFARIAVHNPGSIPAEVQARIFQRGHSTKGAGRGFGTYGVRLFVENYLAGSIHFTSSPTEGTTFTVRLPLRHPLAPQEDAETPQ
;
A
#
# COMPACT_ATOMS: atom_id res chain seq x y z
N MET A 1 -37.68 -1.65 4.60
CA MET A 1 -39.03 -2.07 4.15
C MET A 1 -39.39 -3.35 4.89
N ARG A 2 -40.67 -3.63 5.16
CA ARG A 2 -41.03 -4.88 5.84
C ARG A 2 -40.74 -6.10 4.93
N PRO A 3 -40.38 -7.27 5.46
CA PRO A 3 -39.98 -8.44 4.65
C PRO A 3 -41.06 -8.94 3.68
N ASP A 4 -42.32 -8.91 4.09
CA ASP A 4 -43.51 -9.26 3.30
C ASP A 4 -43.64 -8.38 2.05
N LEU A 5 -43.50 -7.06 2.22
CA LEU A 5 -43.51 -6.11 1.10
C LEU A 5 -42.30 -6.27 0.18
N LEU A 6 -41.17 -6.74 0.71
CA LEU A 6 -39.93 -6.94 -0.05
C LEU A 6 -40.04 -8.14 -0.99
N LEU A 7 -40.63 -9.23 -0.52
CA LEU A 7 -40.94 -10.40 -1.35
C LEU A 7 -42.00 -10.07 -2.41
N LEU A 8 -43.05 -9.33 -2.04
CA LEU A 8 -44.08 -8.90 -2.99
C LEU A 8 -43.50 -8.05 -4.14
N TRP A 9 -42.68 -7.04 -3.81
CA TRP A 9 -42.05 -6.21 -4.82
C TRP A 9 -41.08 -7.00 -5.71
N ARG A 10 -40.39 -8.00 -5.15
CA ARG A 10 -39.50 -8.88 -5.90
C ARG A 10 -40.23 -9.70 -6.98
N GLU A 11 -41.48 -10.09 -6.75
CA GLU A 11 -42.30 -10.79 -7.75
C GLU A 11 -42.92 -9.84 -8.80
N ILE A 12 -43.19 -8.59 -8.41
CA ILE A 12 -43.88 -7.60 -9.23
C ILE A 12 -42.92 -6.86 -10.16
N LEU A 13 -41.78 -6.38 -9.65
CA LEU A 13 -40.83 -5.53 -10.40
C LEU A 13 -40.36 -6.16 -11.73
N PRO A 14 -39.99 -7.46 -11.79
CA PRO A 14 -39.54 -8.10 -13.03
C PRO A 14 -40.62 -8.20 -14.13
N ARG A 15 -41.90 -7.96 -13.79
CA ARG A 15 -43.00 -7.96 -14.77
C ARG A 15 -43.05 -6.66 -15.57
N TYR A 16 -42.36 -5.61 -15.14
CA TYR A 16 -42.23 -4.36 -15.89
C TYR A 16 -41.24 -4.54 -17.05
N ARG A 17 -41.73 -4.24 -18.26
CA ARG A 17 -41.03 -4.53 -19.52
C ARG A 17 -39.61 -3.96 -19.57
N ASP A 18 -39.42 -2.76 -19.03
CA ASP A 18 -38.15 -2.04 -19.09
C ASP A 18 -37.08 -2.61 -18.14
N LEU A 19 -37.50 -3.26 -17.05
CA LEU A 19 -36.56 -3.84 -16.07
C LEU A 19 -36.02 -5.21 -16.51
N ARG A 20 -36.71 -5.89 -17.44
CA ARG A 20 -36.18 -7.13 -18.05
C ARG A 20 -34.92 -6.87 -18.87
N LEU A 21 -34.80 -5.67 -19.46
CA LEU A 21 -33.62 -5.28 -20.24
C LEU A 21 -32.36 -5.18 -19.38
N LEU A 22 -32.49 -4.97 -18.07
CA LEU A 22 -31.34 -4.92 -17.17
C LEU A 22 -30.58 -6.24 -17.11
N HIS A 23 -31.26 -7.38 -17.32
CA HIS A 23 -30.62 -8.69 -17.33
C HIS A 23 -29.72 -8.91 -18.57
N LEU A 24 -29.85 -8.05 -19.58
CA LEU A 24 -28.97 -8.03 -20.75
C LEU A 24 -27.69 -7.21 -20.51
N LEU A 25 -27.63 -6.46 -19.41
CA LEU A 25 -26.44 -5.67 -19.06
C LEU A 25 -25.41 -6.57 -18.38
N GLU A 26 -24.20 -6.58 -18.93
CA GLU A 26 -23.06 -7.28 -18.32
C GLU A 26 -22.53 -6.55 -17.07
N THR A 27 -22.84 -5.26 -16.94
CA THR A 27 -22.37 -4.44 -15.83
C THR A 27 -22.98 -4.85 -14.48
N PRO A 28 -22.22 -4.78 -13.37
CA PRO A 28 -22.75 -5.07 -12.05
C PRO A 28 -23.83 -4.05 -11.65
N TRP A 29 -25.02 -4.53 -11.31
CA TRP A 29 -26.11 -3.68 -10.83
C TRP A 29 -26.96 -4.35 -9.75
N ALA A 30 -27.63 -3.53 -8.96
CA ALA A 30 -28.65 -3.92 -7.99
C ALA A 30 -29.79 -2.89 -7.98
N ILE A 31 -31.02 -3.36 -7.88
CA ILE A 31 -32.18 -2.50 -7.60
C ILE A 31 -32.35 -2.44 -6.09
N VAL A 32 -32.36 -1.22 -5.56
CA VAL A 32 -32.49 -0.96 -4.13
C VAL A 32 -33.74 -0.16 -3.82
N THR A 33 -34.30 -0.40 -2.64
CA THR A 33 -35.43 0.37 -2.09
C THR A 33 -34.98 1.71 -1.51
N HIS A 34 -35.92 2.60 -1.18
CA HIS A 34 -35.64 3.81 -0.39
C HIS A 34 -34.98 3.52 0.98
N THR A 35 -35.22 2.34 1.55
CA THR A 35 -34.51 1.83 2.74
C THR A 35 -33.15 1.18 2.44
N ARG A 36 -32.66 1.32 1.21
CA ARG A 36 -31.37 0.83 0.70
C ARG A 36 -31.23 -0.69 0.71
N GLN A 37 -32.33 -1.43 0.82
CA GLN A 37 -32.32 -2.89 0.75
C GLN A 37 -32.40 -3.33 -0.72
N ILE A 38 -31.57 -4.30 -1.08
CA ILE A 38 -31.51 -4.92 -2.40
C ILE A 38 -32.76 -5.77 -2.62
N LEU A 39 -33.39 -5.57 -3.77
CA LEU A 39 -34.53 -6.36 -4.25
C LEU A 39 -34.12 -7.36 -5.33
N LEU A 40 -33.29 -6.89 -6.26
CA LEU A 40 -32.80 -7.62 -7.42
C LEU A 40 -31.35 -7.21 -7.64
N ALA A 41 -30.53 -8.11 -8.17
CA ALA A 41 -29.15 -7.81 -8.55
C ALA A 41 -28.77 -8.63 -9.77
N SER A 42 -27.80 -8.16 -10.53
CA SER A 42 -27.23 -8.94 -11.64
C SER A 42 -26.36 -10.08 -11.10
N PRO A 43 -26.19 -11.17 -11.87
CA PRO A 43 -25.19 -12.20 -11.56
C PRO A 43 -23.79 -11.60 -11.38
N SER A 44 -23.42 -10.62 -12.21
CA SER A 44 -22.13 -9.93 -12.14
C SER A 44 -21.94 -9.13 -10.85
N PHE A 45 -23.01 -8.75 -10.14
CA PHE A 45 -22.94 -8.11 -8.83
C PHE A 45 -22.41 -9.04 -7.73
N LEU A 46 -22.57 -10.36 -7.87
CA LEU A 46 -22.09 -11.35 -6.89
C LEU A 46 -20.55 -11.37 -6.80
N SER A 47 -19.87 -11.04 -7.90
CA SER A 47 -18.40 -11.10 -7.99
C SER A 47 -17.65 -10.16 -7.03
N PHE A 48 -18.34 -9.20 -6.41
CA PHE A 48 -17.74 -8.23 -5.49
C PHE A 48 -17.98 -8.55 -4.00
N GLY A 49 -18.79 -9.56 -3.71
CA GLY A 49 -19.21 -9.94 -2.36
C GLY A 49 -18.81 -11.36 -1.99
N THR A 50 -19.36 -11.84 -0.87
CA THR A 50 -19.22 -13.24 -0.41
C THR A 50 -20.53 -14.02 -0.53
N ALA A 51 -21.49 -13.49 -1.29
CA ALA A 51 -22.79 -14.12 -1.47
C ALA A 51 -22.72 -15.18 -2.59
N ASN A 52 -23.25 -16.37 -2.31
CA ASN A 52 -23.20 -17.50 -3.24
C ASN A 52 -24.35 -17.52 -4.26
N SER A 53 -25.32 -16.61 -4.14
CA SER A 53 -26.47 -16.51 -5.03
C SER A 53 -27.12 -15.12 -4.97
N GLU A 54 -27.85 -14.74 -6.02
CA GLU A 54 -28.65 -13.50 -6.06
C GLU A 54 -29.68 -13.47 -4.93
N ASP A 55 -30.28 -14.61 -4.59
CA ASP A 55 -31.23 -14.76 -3.50
C ASP A 55 -30.63 -14.33 -2.16
N ALA A 56 -29.35 -14.66 -1.93
CA ALA A 56 -28.63 -14.30 -0.72
C ALA A 56 -28.30 -12.80 -0.62
N LEU A 57 -28.51 -12.02 -1.69
CA LEU A 57 -28.37 -10.57 -1.68
C LEU A 57 -29.66 -9.86 -1.28
N VAL A 58 -30.81 -10.50 -1.44
CA VAL A 58 -32.11 -9.87 -1.21
C VAL A 58 -32.27 -9.47 0.26
N GLY A 59 -32.72 -8.24 0.48
CA GLY A 59 -32.89 -7.66 1.82
C GLY A 59 -31.62 -7.07 2.42
N LYS A 60 -30.43 -7.48 1.96
CA LYS A 60 -29.15 -6.86 2.34
C LYS A 60 -29.06 -5.44 1.81
N ARG A 61 -28.25 -4.60 2.45
CA ARG A 61 -27.84 -3.31 1.92
C ARG A 61 -26.56 -3.47 1.08
N PRO A 62 -26.27 -2.57 0.12
CA PRO A 62 -25.09 -2.70 -0.75
C PRO A 62 -23.77 -2.96 -0.02
N GLY A 63 -23.50 -2.31 1.10
CA GLY A 63 -22.27 -2.59 1.87
C GLY A 63 -22.22 -3.98 2.49
N GLU A 64 -23.36 -4.56 2.89
CA GLU A 64 -23.43 -5.94 3.40
C GLU A 64 -23.26 -6.95 2.28
N ALA A 65 -23.85 -6.68 1.12
CA ALA A 65 -23.67 -7.48 -0.10
C ALA A 65 -22.21 -7.50 -0.56
N LEU A 66 -21.53 -6.34 -0.51
CA LEU A 66 -20.13 -6.18 -0.90
C LEU A 66 -19.14 -6.57 0.21
N ALA A 67 -19.58 -7.16 1.32
CA ALA A 67 -18.73 -7.52 2.47
C ALA A 67 -17.86 -6.35 2.99
N CYS A 68 -18.40 -5.13 3.00
CA CYS A 68 -17.74 -3.93 3.49
C CYS A 68 -17.37 -4.08 4.97
N VAL A 69 -16.14 -3.69 5.34
CA VAL A 69 -15.63 -3.80 6.72
C VAL A 69 -16.47 -3.05 7.76
N HIS A 70 -17.21 -2.02 7.33
CA HIS A 70 -18.07 -1.22 8.19
C HIS A 70 -19.53 -1.69 8.24
N SER A 71 -19.89 -2.69 7.43
CA SER A 71 -21.28 -3.17 7.34
C SER A 71 -21.72 -4.07 8.49
N GLY A 72 -20.78 -4.72 9.18
CA GLY A 72 -21.05 -5.59 10.33
C GLY A 72 -21.11 -4.88 11.68
N VAL A 73 -21.10 -3.54 11.70
CA VAL A 73 -21.08 -2.72 12.93
C VAL A 73 -22.38 -1.91 13.03
N GLY A 74 -22.97 -1.83 14.23
CA GLY A 74 -24.23 -1.09 14.46
C GLY A 74 -25.46 -1.77 13.84
N GLU A 75 -26.35 -0.99 13.24
CA GLU A 75 -27.57 -1.48 12.54
C GLU A 75 -27.33 -1.71 11.04
N GLY A 76 -26.10 -2.06 10.66
CA GLY A 76 -25.73 -2.42 9.30
C GLY A 76 -25.22 -1.27 8.44
N CYS A 77 -25.07 -1.53 7.14
CA CYS A 77 -24.51 -0.57 6.20
C CYS A 77 -25.33 0.74 6.19
N GLY A 78 -24.64 1.89 6.21
CA GLY A 78 -25.28 3.21 6.18
C GLY A 78 -25.57 3.81 7.55
N THR A 79 -25.16 3.17 8.65
CA THR A 79 -25.48 3.60 10.03
C THR A 79 -24.27 4.05 10.85
N THR A 80 -23.05 3.67 10.46
CA THR A 80 -21.82 4.04 11.17
C THR A 80 -21.31 5.44 10.77
N GLU A 81 -20.41 6.02 11.57
CA GLU A 81 -19.77 7.31 11.22
C GLU A 81 -18.99 7.22 9.90
N SER A 82 -18.29 6.10 9.66
CA SER A 82 -17.60 5.82 8.39
C SER A 82 -18.56 5.81 7.20
N CYS A 83 -19.83 5.42 7.40
CA CYS A 83 -20.83 5.45 6.34
C CYS A 83 -21.23 6.86 5.92
N ARG A 84 -21.06 7.88 6.77
CA ARG A 84 -21.34 9.28 6.40
C ARG A 84 -20.37 9.82 5.34
N GLN A 85 -19.17 9.25 5.30
CA GLN A 85 -18.12 9.57 4.32
C GLN A 85 -18.05 8.55 3.17
N CYS A 86 -18.88 7.52 3.19
CA CYS A 86 -18.92 6.52 2.13
C CYS A 86 -19.60 7.10 0.88
N GLY A 87 -18.87 7.14 -0.24
CA GLY A 87 -19.37 7.70 -1.49
C GLY A 87 -20.63 6.98 -1.99
N ALA A 88 -20.70 5.65 -1.89
CA ALA A 88 -21.91 4.90 -2.27
C ALA A 88 -23.13 5.27 -1.40
N ALA A 89 -22.94 5.44 -0.09
CA ALA A 89 -24.01 5.84 0.82
C ALA A 89 -24.46 7.28 0.54
N GLN A 90 -23.53 8.18 0.24
CA GLN A 90 -23.81 9.56 -0.15
C GLN A 90 -24.59 9.61 -1.48
N ALA A 91 -24.17 8.85 -2.49
CA ALA A 91 -24.86 8.79 -3.79
C ALA A 91 -26.29 8.24 -3.65
N LEU A 92 -26.49 7.19 -2.85
CA LEU A 92 -27.83 6.67 -2.54
C LEU A 92 -28.69 7.72 -1.84
N ALA A 93 -28.15 8.38 -0.83
CA ALA A 93 -28.89 9.38 -0.07
C ALA A 93 -29.22 10.63 -0.93
N GLN A 94 -28.28 11.06 -1.78
CA GLN A 94 -28.49 12.16 -2.72
C GLN A 94 -29.58 11.79 -3.74
N ALA A 95 -29.45 10.63 -4.40
CA ALA A 95 -30.38 10.21 -5.43
C ALA A 95 -31.83 10.10 -4.93
N PHE A 96 -32.04 9.52 -3.74
CA PHE A 96 -33.38 9.44 -3.17
C PHE A 96 -33.93 10.79 -2.68
N ARG A 97 -33.10 11.67 -2.11
CA ARG A 97 -33.55 12.99 -1.64
C ARG A 97 -33.88 13.93 -2.79
N GLU A 98 -33.04 13.96 -3.81
CA GLU A 98 -33.13 14.91 -4.93
C GLU A 98 -33.94 14.35 -6.10
N SER A 99 -34.24 13.04 -6.10
CA SER A 99 -34.87 12.35 -7.24
C SER A 99 -34.09 12.52 -8.55
N THR A 100 -32.77 12.68 -8.46
CA THR A 100 -31.85 12.84 -9.59
C THR A 100 -30.79 11.74 -9.59
N ARG A 101 -30.19 11.49 -10.76
CA ARG A 101 -29.08 10.55 -10.88
C ARG A 101 -27.85 11.10 -10.17
N ALA A 102 -27.24 10.31 -9.29
CA ALA A 102 -25.97 10.60 -8.64
C ALA A 102 -24.86 9.68 -9.19
N ARG A 103 -23.67 10.23 -9.41
CA ARG A 103 -22.48 9.48 -9.87
C ARG A 103 -21.27 9.93 -9.06
N ILE A 104 -20.57 8.99 -8.45
CA ILE A 104 -19.43 9.27 -7.57
C ILE A 104 -18.35 8.20 -7.76
N ARG A 105 -17.08 8.63 -7.73
CA ARG A 105 -15.93 7.72 -7.61
C ARG A 105 -15.64 7.50 -6.13
N THR A 106 -15.48 6.25 -5.73
CA THR A 106 -15.30 5.92 -4.32
C THR A 106 -14.56 4.58 -4.17
N ALA A 107 -13.92 4.40 -3.03
CA ALA A 107 -13.23 3.18 -2.66
C ALA A 107 -13.97 2.51 -1.50
N PHE A 108 -14.11 1.19 -1.56
CA PHE A 108 -14.64 0.40 -0.45
C PHE A 108 -13.60 -0.61 0.02
N LEU A 109 -13.38 -0.67 1.32
CA LEU A 109 -12.65 -1.77 1.93
C LEU A 109 -13.62 -2.92 2.18
N HIS A 110 -13.39 -4.05 1.52
CA HIS A 110 -14.15 -5.27 1.72
C HIS A 110 -13.27 -6.41 2.21
N ARG A 111 -13.91 -7.38 2.87
CA ARG A 111 -13.27 -8.61 3.32
C ARG A 111 -13.52 -9.72 2.29
N THR A 112 -12.45 -10.29 1.75
CA THR A 112 -12.54 -11.44 0.83
C THR A 112 -12.92 -12.72 1.58
N GLU A 113 -13.28 -13.78 0.87
CA GLU A 113 -13.56 -15.10 1.47
C GLU A 113 -12.37 -15.63 2.30
N ALA A 114 -11.14 -15.34 1.86
CA ALA A 114 -9.92 -15.69 2.58
C ALA A 114 -9.63 -14.78 3.81
N GLY A 115 -10.56 -13.90 4.17
CA GLY A 115 -10.46 -13.01 5.33
C GLY A 115 -9.55 -11.78 5.14
N ARG A 116 -8.91 -11.62 3.98
CA ARG A 116 -8.03 -10.50 3.65
C ARG A 116 -8.85 -9.23 3.38
N LEU A 117 -8.27 -8.08 3.70
CA LEU A 117 -8.84 -6.79 3.34
C LEU A 117 -8.36 -6.39 1.94
N GLN A 118 -9.30 -6.01 1.09
CA GLN A 118 -9.03 -5.52 -0.25
C GLN A 118 -9.81 -4.22 -0.49
N ALA A 119 -9.23 -3.31 -1.27
CA ALA A 119 -9.91 -2.10 -1.70
C ALA A 119 -10.50 -2.32 -3.11
N ILE A 120 -11.79 -2.02 -3.27
CA ILE A 120 -12.43 -1.92 -4.58
C ILE A 120 -12.58 -0.43 -4.89
N ASN A 121 -11.87 0.02 -5.93
CA ASN A 121 -12.11 1.33 -6.52
C ASN A 121 -13.19 1.19 -7.59
N ALA A 122 -14.27 1.94 -7.44
CA ALA A 122 -15.35 1.87 -8.39
C ALA A 122 -16.02 3.23 -8.57
N GLN A 123 -16.60 3.38 -9.74
CA GLN A 123 -17.56 4.42 -9.99
C GLN A 123 -18.96 3.89 -9.68
N VAL A 124 -19.57 4.44 -8.65
CA VAL A 124 -20.97 4.17 -8.31
C VAL A 124 -21.88 5.14 -9.03
N THR A 125 -22.88 4.59 -9.71
CA THR A 125 -24.01 5.36 -10.25
C THR A 125 -25.29 4.91 -9.57
N VAL A 126 -26.08 5.86 -9.08
CA VAL A 126 -27.41 5.63 -8.54
C VAL A 126 -28.41 6.41 -9.36
N ALA A 127 -29.33 5.70 -10.01
CA ALA A 127 -30.41 6.30 -10.80
C ALA A 127 -31.76 5.98 -10.12
N PRO A 128 -32.43 6.97 -9.51
CA PRO A 128 -33.72 6.75 -8.87
C PRO A 128 -34.82 6.58 -9.93
N PHE A 129 -35.83 5.75 -9.63
CA PHE A 129 -37.01 5.58 -10.46
C PHE A 129 -38.22 5.23 -9.59
N HIS A 130 -39.42 5.41 -10.15
CA HIS A 130 -40.68 5.22 -9.42
C HIS A 130 -41.54 4.17 -10.11
N VAL A 131 -42.15 3.30 -9.30
CA VAL A 131 -43.21 2.39 -9.75
C VAL A 131 -44.44 2.68 -8.90
N GLY A 132 -45.45 3.31 -9.51
CA GLY A 132 -46.54 3.92 -8.75
C GLY A 132 -46.01 4.98 -7.78
N PHE A 133 -46.39 4.86 -6.50
CA PHE A 133 -45.93 5.76 -5.42
C PHE A 133 -44.67 5.28 -4.70
N THR A 134 -44.07 4.16 -5.13
CA THR A 134 -42.90 3.60 -4.47
C THR A 134 -41.63 3.97 -5.22
N SER A 135 -40.65 4.48 -4.48
CA SER A 135 -39.34 4.88 -5.02
C SER A 135 -38.31 3.77 -4.86
N PHE A 136 -37.57 3.54 -5.94
CA PHE A 136 -36.47 2.60 -6.07
C PHE A 136 -35.26 3.31 -6.66
N ALA A 137 -34.10 2.66 -6.65
CA ALA A 137 -32.96 3.12 -7.41
C ALA A 137 -32.21 1.95 -8.04
N LEU A 138 -31.75 2.16 -9.27
CA LEU A 138 -30.75 1.31 -9.90
C LEU A 138 -29.38 1.75 -9.38
N PHE A 139 -28.77 0.91 -8.56
CA PHE A 139 -27.40 1.01 -8.09
C PHE A 139 -26.51 0.24 -9.06
N SER A 140 -25.54 0.89 -9.69
CA SER A 140 -24.55 0.23 -10.53
C SER A 140 -23.16 0.52 -10.02
N LEU A 141 -22.32 -0.51 -10.06
CA LEU A 141 -20.92 -0.46 -9.68
C LEU A 141 -20.09 -0.79 -10.92
N LEU A 142 -19.40 0.20 -11.45
CA LEU A 142 -18.43 -0.01 -12.52
C LEU A 142 -17.03 0.03 -11.91
N PRO A 143 -16.27 -1.09 -11.92
CA PRO A 143 -14.89 -1.10 -11.46
C PRO A 143 -14.07 -0.04 -12.20
N ASP A 144 -13.20 0.63 -11.47
CA ASP A 144 -12.24 1.55 -12.07
C ASP A 144 -11.07 0.73 -12.64
N ASN A 145 -11.24 0.21 -13.87
CA ASN A 145 -10.23 -0.61 -14.55
C ASN A 145 -8.96 0.18 -14.94
N ASP A 146 -8.97 1.51 -14.81
CA ASP A 146 -7.76 2.36 -14.95
C ASP A 146 -6.64 1.90 -14.00
N ALA A 147 -6.98 1.24 -12.89
CA ALA A 147 -5.99 0.67 -11.96
C ALA A 147 -5.31 -0.60 -12.50
N ILE A 148 -6.00 -1.41 -13.31
CA ILE A 148 -5.45 -2.63 -13.92
C ILE A 148 -4.66 -2.30 -15.18
N GLU A 149 -5.16 -1.37 -16.01
CA GLU A 149 -4.42 -0.89 -17.18
C GLU A 149 -3.16 -0.12 -16.78
N HIS A 150 -3.20 0.75 -15.76
CA HIS A 150 -1.98 1.30 -15.18
C HIS A 150 -1.08 0.22 -14.57
N GLU A 151 -1.62 -0.81 -13.90
CA GLU A 151 -0.79 -1.89 -13.35
C GLU A 151 -0.02 -2.65 -14.42
N MET A 152 -0.69 -3.00 -15.52
CA MET A 152 -0.10 -3.76 -16.61
C MET A 152 0.87 -2.86 -17.40
N PHE A 153 0.48 -1.61 -17.68
CA PHE A 153 1.34 -0.61 -18.30
C PHE A 153 2.58 -0.33 -17.46
N GLU A 154 2.46 -0.18 -16.14
CA GLU A 154 3.57 0.08 -15.24
C GLU A 154 4.46 -1.15 -15.05
N ARG A 155 3.89 -2.36 -14.93
CA ARG A 155 4.70 -3.59 -14.86
C ARG A 155 5.52 -3.78 -16.13
N LEU A 156 4.91 -3.57 -17.31
CA LEU A 156 5.59 -3.61 -18.60
C LEU A 156 6.61 -2.47 -18.72
N PHE A 157 6.23 -1.24 -18.37
CA PHE A 157 7.11 -0.07 -18.38
C PHE A 157 8.34 -0.27 -17.49
N PHE A 158 8.17 -0.73 -16.24
CA PHE A 158 9.31 -0.99 -15.35
C PHE A 158 10.15 -2.16 -15.83
N HIS A 159 9.54 -3.22 -16.36
CA HIS A 159 10.26 -4.34 -16.94
C HIS A 159 11.15 -3.87 -18.11
N ASP A 160 10.58 -3.13 -19.05
CA ASP A 160 11.29 -2.69 -20.26
C ASP A 160 12.34 -1.62 -19.93
N LEU A 161 12.03 -0.72 -18.99
CA LEU A 161 12.97 0.30 -18.52
C LEU A 161 14.13 -0.33 -17.74
N LEU A 162 13.88 -1.31 -16.87
CA LEU A 162 14.95 -2.08 -16.20
C LEU A 162 15.79 -2.85 -17.21
N ASN A 163 15.17 -3.48 -18.22
CA ASN A 163 15.90 -4.21 -19.25
C ASN A 163 16.79 -3.29 -20.09
N GLY A 164 16.28 -2.14 -20.52
CA GLY A 164 17.06 -1.13 -21.24
C GLY A 164 18.22 -0.60 -20.40
N MET A 165 17.99 -0.33 -19.11
CA MET A 165 19.04 0.11 -18.19
C MET A 165 20.07 -0.97 -17.93
N ASN A 166 19.67 -2.22 -17.74
CA ASN A 166 20.59 -3.35 -17.55
C ASN A 166 21.43 -3.61 -18.81
N ALA A 167 20.85 -3.47 -20.00
CA ALA A 167 21.59 -3.57 -21.26
C ALA A 167 22.62 -2.45 -21.40
N LEU A 168 22.26 -1.22 -21.03
CA LEU A 168 23.18 -0.06 -21.01
C LEU A 168 24.31 -0.28 -19.99
N VAL A 169 23.98 -0.75 -18.78
CA VAL A 169 24.97 -1.13 -17.77
C VAL A 169 25.91 -2.20 -18.32
N GLY A 170 25.38 -3.28 -18.90
CA GLY A 170 26.19 -4.36 -19.46
C GLY A 170 27.13 -3.90 -20.57
N ALA A 171 26.65 -3.04 -21.47
CA ALA A 171 27.47 -2.45 -22.53
C ALA A 171 28.60 -1.59 -21.96
N LEU A 172 28.32 -0.77 -20.95
CA LEU A 172 29.34 0.06 -20.30
C LEU A 172 30.35 -0.79 -19.51
N THR A 173 29.92 -1.89 -18.87
CA THR A 173 30.82 -2.81 -18.16
C THR A 173 31.81 -3.47 -19.13
N LEU A 174 31.34 -3.89 -20.31
CA LEU A 174 32.22 -4.42 -21.35
C LEU A 174 33.21 -3.37 -21.87
N LEU A 175 32.78 -2.10 -21.98
CA LEU A 175 33.66 -1.01 -22.39
C LEU A 175 34.74 -0.69 -21.34
N THR A 176 34.42 -0.76 -20.04
CA THR A 176 35.42 -0.63 -18.97
C THR A 176 36.42 -1.79 -18.93
N GLU A 177 36.02 -2.98 -19.37
CA GLU A 177 36.92 -4.15 -19.41
C GLU A 177 37.87 -4.12 -20.62
N GLN A 178 37.54 -3.37 -21.68
CA GLN A 178 38.29 -3.34 -22.95
C GLN A 178 39.19 -2.11 -23.14
N HIS A 179 39.08 -1.10 -22.27
CA HIS A 179 39.88 0.12 -22.34
C HIS A 179 40.72 0.29 -21.06
N SER A 180 41.79 1.08 -21.17
CA SER A 180 42.65 1.46 -20.04
C SER A 180 43.03 2.93 -20.16
N GLY A 181 42.74 3.77 -19.16
CA GLY A 181 43.13 5.19 -19.13
C GLY A 181 42.02 6.13 -18.64
N GLU A 182 42.07 7.43 -18.96
CA GLU A 182 41.05 8.45 -18.58
C GLU A 182 39.60 8.08 -19.02
N MET A 183 39.46 7.23 -20.04
CA MET A 183 38.17 6.69 -20.49
C MET A 183 37.50 5.81 -19.42
N ASP A 184 38.27 5.11 -18.58
CA ASP A 184 37.73 4.24 -17.54
C ASP A 184 37.09 5.02 -16.39
N GLU A 185 37.63 6.19 -16.04
CA GLU A 185 37.04 7.03 -14.99
C GLU A 185 35.68 7.58 -15.41
N LEU A 186 35.56 8.02 -16.67
CA LEU A 186 34.30 8.45 -17.27
C LEU A 186 33.31 7.28 -17.36
N LEU A 187 33.74 6.12 -17.85
CA LEU A 187 32.88 4.94 -17.95
C LEU A 187 32.44 4.41 -16.59
N THR A 188 33.32 4.42 -15.59
CA THR A 188 32.99 4.07 -14.19
C THR A 188 31.95 5.02 -13.63
N MET A 189 32.11 6.32 -13.86
CA MET A 189 31.11 7.32 -13.45
C MET A 189 29.75 7.08 -14.12
N VAL A 190 29.72 6.76 -15.41
CA VAL A 190 28.46 6.46 -16.13
C VAL A 190 27.83 5.16 -15.61
N LEU A 191 28.63 4.12 -15.34
CA LEU A 191 28.17 2.86 -14.74
C LEU A 191 27.51 3.07 -13.37
N GLU A 192 28.15 3.83 -12.49
CA GLU A 192 27.59 4.14 -11.17
C GLU A 192 26.24 4.85 -11.27
N ARG A 193 26.11 5.76 -12.24
CA ARG A 193 24.85 6.48 -12.50
C ARG A 193 23.76 5.57 -13.05
N ALA A 194 24.12 4.68 -13.98
CA ALA A 194 23.18 3.73 -14.57
C ALA A 194 22.67 2.72 -13.52
N TRP A 195 23.56 2.17 -12.68
CA TRP A 195 23.18 1.36 -11.53
C TRP A 195 22.33 2.13 -10.52
N GLY A 196 22.63 3.41 -10.31
CA GLY A 196 21.80 4.32 -9.51
C GLY A 196 20.35 4.36 -10.00
N MET A 197 20.14 4.54 -11.31
CA MET A 197 18.81 4.53 -11.92
C MET A 197 18.12 3.18 -11.73
N VAL A 198 18.80 2.06 -12.01
CA VAL A 198 18.24 0.70 -11.79
C VAL A 198 17.71 0.55 -10.36
N ARG A 199 18.50 0.96 -9.36
CA ARG A 199 18.09 0.93 -7.95
C ARG A 199 16.88 1.83 -7.67
N GLU A 200 16.83 3.04 -8.22
CA GLU A 200 15.70 3.96 -8.05
C GLU A 200 14.41 3.40 -8.67
N ILE A 201 14.50 2.80 -9.86
CA ILE A 201 13.37 2.17 -10.54
C ILE A 201 12.83 0.99 -9.72
N GLN A 202 13.71 0.13 -9.22
CA GLN A 202 13.33 -0.99 -8.36
C GLN A 202 12.72 -0.50 -7.04
N ALA A 203 13.26 0.58 -6.46
CA ALA A 203 12.72 1.21 -5.27
C ALA A 203 11.28 1.69 -5.50
N TYR A 204 11.04 2.40 -6.61
CA TYR A 204 9.73 2.89 -6.98
C TYR A 204 8.74 1.76 -7.24
N LYS A 205 9.12 0.73 -8.03
CA LYS A 205 8.27 -0.44 -8.30
C LYS A 205 7.81 -1.13 -7.02
N THR A 206 8.72 -1.27 -6.05
CA THR A 206 8.40 -1.93 -4.77
C THR A 206 7.51 -1.07 -3.89
N LEU A 207 7.80 0.23 -3.78
CA LEU A 207 6.95 1.17 -3.07
C LEU A 207 5.54 1.18 -3.66
N HIS A 208 5.42 1.19 -4.98
CA HIS A 208 4.14 1.21 -5.65
C HIS A 208 3.33 -0.08 -5.43
N ALA A 209 3.98 -1.24 -5.55
CA ALA A 209 3.36 -2.52 -5.19
C ALA A 209 2.91 -2.54 -3.71
N ALA A 210 3.70 -1.94 -2.83
CA ALA A 210 3.39 -1.83 -1.41
C ALA A 210 2.23 -0.87 -1.11
N GLU A 211 2.10 0.25 -1.83
CA GLU A 211 0.97 1.18 -1.72
C GLU A 211 -0.35 0.51 -2.11
N ARG A 212 -0.30 -0.42 -3.06
CA ARG A 212 -1.46 -1.12 -3.61
C ARG A 212 -1.80 -2.43 -2.91
N GLY A 213 -0.98 -2.86 -1.94
CA GLY A 213 -1.17 -4.13 -1.24
C GLY A 213 -0.92 -5.37 -2.11
N THR A 214 -0.23 -5.22 -3.26
CA THR A 214 0.14 -6.33 -4.15
C THR A 214 1.55 -6.86 -3.85
N PHE A 215 2.30 -6.17 -2.99
CA PHE A 215 3.59 -6.65 -2.49
C PHE A 215 3.38 -7.76 -1.45
N SER A 216 4.22 -8.80 -1.51
CA SER A 216 4.28 -9.85 -0.49
C SER A 216 5.68 -9.87 0.08
N ALA A 217 5.78 -9.74 1.41
CA ALA A 217 7.05 -9.84 2.11
C ALA A 217 7.58 -11.29 2.06
N ALA A 218 8.86 -11.46 1.72
CA ALA A 218 9.55 -12.74 1.78
C ALA A 218 10.16 -12.89 3.18
N LEU A 219 9.54 -13.71 4.03
CA LEU A 219 9.92 -13.82 5.44
C LEU A 219 11.00 -14.89 5.62
N ASP A 220 12.24 -14.45 5.78
CA ASP A 220 13.41 -15.30 5.91
C ASP A 220 14.17 -15.04 7.23
N PRO A 221 14.91 -16.01 7.77
CA PRO A 221 15.86 -15.77 8.86
C PRO A 221 16.95 -14.77 8.41
N VAL A 222 17.14 -13.71 9.20
CA VAL A 222 18.15 -12.68 8.94
C VAL A 222 18.82 -12.24 10.23
N ASP A 223 20.15 -12.19 10.24
CA ASP A 223 20.90 -11.58 11.33
C ASP A 223 20.99 -10.07 11.11
N LEU A 224 20.21 -9.31 11.88
CA LEU A 224 20.17 -7.84 11.77
C LEU A 224 21.53 -7.19 12.07
N ALA A 225 22.29 -7.75 13.01
CA ALA A 225 23.59 -7.21 13.37
C ALA A 225 24.57 -7.39 12.20
N ALA A 226 24.58 -8.57 11.57
CA ALA A 226 25.40 -8.83 10.39
C ALA A 226 24.99 -7.96 9.20
N LEU A 227 23.68 -7.86 8.91
CA LEU A 227 23.14 -7.06 7.81
C LEU A 227 23.53 -5.58 7.96
N CYS A 228 23.32 -4.97 9.13
CA CYS A 228 23.67 -3.57 9.35
C CYS A 228 25.18 -3.33 9.25
N ARG A 229 26.04 -4.28 9.68
CA ARG A 229 27.50 -4.17 9.48
C ARG A 229 27.85 -4.16 8.00
N GLN A 230 27.23 -5.03 7.21
CA GLN A 230 27.45 -5.08 5.77
C GLN A 230 27.05 -3.76 5.10
N LEU A 231 25.89 -3.20 5.47
CA LEU A 231 25.43 -1.91 4.92
C LEU A 231 26.36 -0.76 5.28
N VAL A 232 26.87 -0.72 6.51
CA VAL A 232 27.89 0.26 6.91
C VAL A 232 29.18 0.09 6.10
N ALA A 233 29.64 -1.14 5.89
CA ALA A 233 30.84 -1.40 5.09
C ALA A 233 30.68 -0.94 3.63
N ILE A 234 29.51 -1.18 3.02
CA ILE A 234 29.19 -0.74 1.65
C ILE A 234 29.09 0.79 1.55
N HIS A 235 28.57 1.47 2.57
CA HIS A 235 28.38 2.92 2.55
C HIS A 235 29.61 3.72 2.96
N ARG A 236 30.61 3.11 3.61
CA ARG A 236 31.88 3.77 3.94
C ARG A 236 32.58 4.42 2.74
N PRO A 237 32.77 3.75 1.59
CA PRO A 237 33.38 4.36 0.42
C PRO A 237 32.41 5.27 -0.37
N HIS A 238 31.14 5.40 0.05
CA HIS A 238 30.14 6.14 -0.72
C HIS A 238 30.43 7.65 -0.71
N PRO A 239 30.25 8.39 -1.83
CA PRO A 239 30.54 9.83 -1.90
C PRO A 239 29.82 10.68 -0.82
N LEU A 240 28.60 10.31 -0.43
CA LEU A 240 27.86 11.00 0.65
C LEU A 240 28.48 10.83 2.05
N ALA A 241 29.29 9.79 2.23
CA ALA A 241 30.05 9.50 3.46
C ALA A 241 31.47 10.08 3.42
N LYS A 242 31.87 10.71 2.31
CA LYS A 242 33.14 11.41 2.22
C LYS A 242 33.26 12.42 3.36
N ASP A 243 34.42 12.41 4.02
CA ASP A 243 34.76 13.26 5.15
C ASP A 243 33.80 13.12 6.35
N LYS A 244 33.11 11.96 6.48
CA LYS A 244 32.22 11.63 7.62
C LYS A 244 32.60 10.29 8.24
N HIS A 245 32.20 10.07 9.48
CA HIS A 245 32.44 8.82 10.19
C HIS A 245 31.18 7.96 10.27
N LEU A 246 31.27 6.71 9.84
CA LEU A 246 30.19 5.72 9.94
C LEU A 246 30.54 4.69 11.03
N ALA A 247 29.78 4.74 12.12
CA ALA A 247 29.91 3.86 13.27
C ALA A 247 28.74 2.88 13.36
N ILE A 248 29.02 1.69 13.90
CA ILE A 248 27.99 0.69 14.22
C ILE A 248 28.19 0.15 15.62
N GLN A 249 27.09 0.06 16.37
CA GLN A 249 26.99 -0.54 17.69
C GLN A 249 25.98 -1.67 17.61
N ALA A 250 26.44 -2.91 17.67
CA ALA A 250 25.57 -4.08 17.53
C ALA A 250 26.13 -5.26 18.35
N PRO A 251 25.28 -6.16 18.89
CA PRO A 251 25.72 -7.43 19.46
C PRO A 251 26.38 -8.29 18.38
N ALA A 252 27.04 -9.39 18.77
CA ALA A 252 27.70 -10.29 17.81
C ALA A 252 26.74 -10.83 16.73
N SER A 253 25.53 -11.22 17.14
CA SER A 253 24.45 -11.67 16.28
C SER A 253 23.11 -11.22 16.87
N LEU A 254 22.14 -10.88 16.01
CA LEU A 254 20.75 -10.66 16.40
C LEU A 254 19.80 -11.23 15.33
N PRO A 255 19.49 -12.53 15.38
CA PRO A 255 18.62 -13.17 14.41
C PRO A 255 17.16 -12.72 14.56
N VAL A 256 16.50 -12.47 13.44
CA VAL A 256 15.06 -12.25 13.34
C VAL A 256 14.49 -13.00 12.13
N VAL A 257 13.17 -13.24 12.11
CA VAL A 257 12.47 -13.72 10.90
C VAL A 257 11.69 -12.57 10.31
N SER A 258 12.13 -12.05 9.16
CA SER A 258 11.62 -10.82 8.54
C SER A 258 12.00 -10.77 7.05
N ASP A 259 11.67 -9.71 6.34
CA ASP A 259 12.08 -9.53 4.94
C ASP A 259 13.45 -8.81 4.83
N PRO A 260 14.53 -9.51 4.45
CA PRO A 260 15.87 -8.94 4.40
C PRO A 260 16.01 -7.83 3.36
N GLN A 261 15.24 -7.88 2.26
CA GLN A 261 15.27 -6.85 1.23
C GLN A 261 14.59 -5.57 1.71
N LEU A 262 13.46 -5.68 2.39
CA LEU A 262 12.80 -4.52 3.00
C LEU A 262 13.65 -3.90 4.09
N ILE A 263 14.26 -4.71 4.97
CA ILE A 263 15.14 -4.20 6.02
C ILE A 263 16.33 -3.46 5.41
N THR A 264 16.97 -4.04 4.40
CA THR A 264 18.05 -3.38 3.65
C THR A 264 17.63 -2.00 3.18
N ARG A 265 16.50 -1.91 2.47
CA ARG A 265 15.97 -0.64 1.95
C ARG A 265 15.64 0.36 3.05
N ILE A 266 15.09 -0.12 4.17
CA ILE A 266 14.78 0.74 5.32
C ILE A 266 16.07 1.37 5.84
N VAL A 267 17.07 0.55 6.14
CA VAL A 267 18.35 1.02 6.70
C VAL A 267 19.08 1.92 5.71
N GLU A 268 19.11 1.58 4.42
CA GLU A 268 19.73 2.42 3.38
C GLU A 268 19.07 3.80 3.27
N ASN A 269 17.73 3.87 3.30
CA ASN A 269 17.03 5.15 3.27
C ASN A 269 17.33 6.00 4.50
N LEU A 270 17.33 5.39 5.69
CA LEU A 270 17.65 6.09 6.93
C LEU A 270 19.11 6.55 6.97
N LEU A 271 20.04 5.71 6.51
CA LEU A 271 21.46 6.00 6.43
C LEU A 271 21.76 7.12 5.43
N LYS A 272 21.14 7.07 4.24
CA LYS A 272 21.25 8.13 3.24
C LYS A 272 20.73 9.47 3.79
N ASN A 273 19.58 9.46 4.46
CA ASN A 273 19.03 10.67 5.09
C ASN A 273 19.98 11.23 6.15
N ALA A 274 20.54 10.37 7.00
CA ALA A 274 21.52 10.74 8.01
C ALA A 274 22.79 11.35 7.41
N LEU A 275 23.33 10.74 6.35
CA LEU A 275 24.50 11.24 5.62
C LEU A 275 24.22 12.59 4.96
N GLU A 276 23.09 12.75 4.30
CA GLU A 276 22.71 14.00 3.63
C GLU A 276 22.42 15.14 4.61
N ALA A 277 22.00 14.83 5.84
CA ALA A 277 21.72 15.81 6.89
C ALA A 277 22.95 16.14 7.77
N SER A 278 24.12 15.59 7.47
CA SER A 278 25.33 15.75 8.28
C SER A 278 26.41 16.54 7.56
N SER A 279 27.11 17.40 8.30
CA SER A 279 28.30 18.12 7.84
C SER A 279 29.52 17.21 7.76
N GLU A 280 30.61 17.73 7.19
CA GLU A 280 31.93 17.09 7.28
C GLU A 280 32.36 16.93 8.76
N GLY A 281 33.14 15.90 9.04
CA GLY A 281 33.57 15.47 10.38
C GLY A 281 32.49 14.80 11.24
N ALA A 282 31.22 14.82 10.81
CA ALA A 282 30.12 14.27 11.58
C ALA A 282 30.19 12.74 11.72
N THR A 283 29.73 12.23 12.86
CA THR A 283 29.57 10.78 13.08
C THR A 283 28.11 10.38 12.93
N ILE A 284 27.86 9.42 12.04
CA ILE A 284 26.57 8.75 11.87
C ILE A 284 26.68 7.39 12.55
N THR A 285 25.76 7.09 13.46
CA THR A 285 25.79 5.84 14.24
C THR A 285 24.57 4.99 13.97
N ILE A 286 24.79 3.73 13.57
CA ILE A 286 23.75 2.71 13.52
C ILE A 286 23.84 1.86 14.79
N THR A 287 22.75 1.78 15.55
CA THR A 287 22.65 0.95 16.75
C THR A 287 21.66 -0.19 16.50
N VAL A 288 22.09 -1.43 16.73
CA VAL A 288 21.24 -2.62 16.68
C VAL A 288 21.23 -3.25 18.07
N ALA A 289 20.05 -3.48 18.65
CA ALA A 289 19.95 -4.04 19.99
C ALA A 289 18.66 -4.87 20.17
N PRO A 290 18.69 -5.93 20.99
CA PRO A 290 17.48 -6.60 21.43
C PRO A 290 16.67 -5.69 22.38
N GLU A 291 15.34 -5.82 22.33
CA GLU A 291 14.39 -5.07 23.15
C GLU A 291 13.17 -5.95 23.46
N GLY A 292 13.33 -6.88 24.40
CA GLY A 292 12.30 -7.86 24.75
C GLY A 292 11.97 -8.78 23.57
N ALA A 293 10.72 -8.80 23.13
CA ALA A 293 10.25 -9.55 21.96
C ALA A 293 10.56 -8.87 20.61
N PHE A 294 11.28 -7.74 20.63
CA PHE A 294 11.59 -6.94 19.46
C PHE A 294 13.11 -6.79 19.29
N ALA A 295 13.53 -6.51 18.06
CA ALA A 295 14.82 -5.94 17.74
C ALA A 295 14.64 -4.45 17.43
N ARG A 296 15.58 -3.63 17.89
CA ARG A 296 15.65 -2.20 17.63
C ARG A 296 16.82 -1.89 16.68
N ILE A 297 16.54 -1.10 15.65
CA ILE A 297 17.53 -0.47 14.77
C ILE A 297 17.37 1.05 14.92
N ALA A 298 18.43 1.74 15.36
CA ALA A 298 18.45 3.19 15.49
C ALA A 298 19.52 3.78 14.57
N VAL A 299 19.18 4.81 13.79
CA VAL A 299 20.13 5.56 12.95
C VAL A 299 20.18 6.99 13.46
N HIS A 300 21.33 7.37 14.02
CA HIS A 300 21.58 8.70 14.59
C HIS A 300 22.53 9.52 13.72
N ASN A 301 22.26 10.81 13.62
CA ASN A 301 23.17 11.81 13.07
C ASN A 301 23.04 13.17 13.80
N PRO A 302 24.07 14.03 13.80
CA PRO A 302 24.05 15.28 14.55
C PRO A 302 23.16 16.37 13.93
N GLY A 303 22.68 16.18 12.69
CA GLY A 303 21.79 17.13 12.03
C GLY A 303 20.39 17.12 12.65
N SER A 304 19.69 18.24 12.57
CA SER A 304 18.31 18.37 13.06
C SER A 304 17.34 18.64 11.92
N ILE A 305 16.09 18.20 12.11
CA ILE A 305 14.98 18.44 11.19
C ILE A 305 14.21 19.68 11.66
N PRO A 306 13.96 20.68 10.80
CA PRO A 306 13.12 21.83 11.13
C PRO A 306 11.70 21.42 11.55
N ALA A 307 11.10 22.15 12.50
CA ALA A 307 9.82 21.78 13.11
C ALA A 307 8.69 21.62 12.07
N GLU A 308 8.65 22.48 11.06
CA GLU A 308 7.68 22.42 9.96
C GLU A 308 7.82 21.15 9.10
N VAL A 309 9.02 20.57 9.03
CA VAL A 309 9.30 19.34 8.30
C VAL A 309 8.98 18.11 9.16
N GLN A 310 9.24 18.18 10.48
CA GLN A 310 8.98 17.08 11.41
C GLN A 310 7.53 16.61 11.37
N ALA A 311 6.56 17.54 11.33
CA ALA A 311 5.13 17.22 11.29
C ALA A 311 4.69 16.45 10.04
N ARG A 312 5.50 16.48 8.97
CA ARG A 312 5.15 15.93 7.66
C ARG A 312 6.14 14.90 7.16
N ILE A 313 7.12 14.50 7.98
CA ILE A 313 8.26 13.71 7.52
C ILE A 313 7.87 12.33 6.99
N PHE A 314 6.77 11.75 7.46
CA PHE A 314 6.24 10.47 6.96
C PHE A 314 5.10 10.64 5.95
N GLN A 315 4.79 11.86 5.50
CA GLN A 315 3.76 12.08 4.50
C GLN A 315 4.29 11.83 3.08
N ARG A 316 3.48 11.21 2.24
CA ARG A 316 3.79 10.94 0.84
C ARG A 316 4.11 12.23 0.08
N GLY A 317 5.22 12.24 -0.65
CA GLY A 317 5.61 13.34 -1.53
C GLY A 317 6.14 14.58 -0.81
N HIS A 318 6.39 14.51 0.51
CA HIS A 318 6.98 15.61 1.25
C HIS A 318 8.50 15.49 1.30
N SER A 319 9.20 16.48 0.76
CA SER A 319 10.67 16.57 0.77
C SER A 319 11.12 18.00 0.66
N THR A 320 12.16 18.35 1.40
CA THR A 320 12.86 19.63 1.29
C THR A 320 13.84 19.67 0.10
N LYS A 321 13.98 18.57 -0.66
CA LYS A 321 15.05 18.36 -1.65
C LYS A 321 14.55 18.31 -3.11
N GLY A 322 13.37 18.87 -3.40
CA GLY A 322 12.79 18.99 -4.75
C GLY A 322 11.83 17.87 -5.15
N ALA A 323 11.16 18.05 -6.29
CA ALA A 323 10.16 17.11 -6.82
C ALA A 323 10.77 15.73 -7.16
N GLY A 324 10.10 14.65 -6.75
CA GLY A 324 10.53 13.26 -7.00
C GLY A 324 11.42 12.65 -5.91
N ARG A 325 11.98 13.45 -5.00
CA ARG A 325 12.56 12.98 -3.73
C ARG A 325 11.52 13.26 -2.65
N GLY A 326 11.24 12.34 -1.74
CA GLY A 326 10.11 12.44 -0.78
C GLY A 326 9.35 11.15 -0.53
N PHE A 327 9.82 10.06 -1.14
CA PHE A 327 9.32 8.71 -0.94
C PHE A 327 10.08 7.93 0.14
N GLY A 328 11.27 8.37 0.55
CA GLY A 328 12.17 7.60 1.40
C GLY A 328 11.57 7.30 2.78
N THR A 329 11.28 8.33 3.57
CA THR A 329 10.71 8.17 4.92
C THR A 329 9.28 7.63 4.91
N TYR A 330 8.45 8.04 3.93
CA TYR A 330 7.12 7.47 3.73
C TYR A 330 7.18 5.96 3.44
N GLY A 331 8.03 5.55 2.50
CA GLY A 331 8.23 4.14 2.14
C GLY A 331 8.77 3.33 3.30
N VAL A 332 9.72 3.88 4.07
CA VAL A 332 10.19 3.25 5.31
C VAL A 332 9.04 2.96 6.26
N ARG A 333 8.17 3.95 6.53
CA ARG A 333 7.02 3.77 7.42
C ARG A 333 6.05 2.72 6.87
N LEU A 334 5.74 2.79 5.57
CA LEU A 334 4.88 1.82 4.90
C LEU A 334 5.43 0.39 5.04
N PHE A 335 6.72 0.17 4.77
CA PHE A 335 7.35 -1.14 4.88
C PHE A 335 7.34 -1.66 6.32
N VAL A 336 7.75 -0.82 7.28
CA VAL A 336 7.83 -1.20 8.69
C VAL A 336 6.44 -1.56 9.24
N GLU A 337 5.45 -0.69 9.06
CA GLU A 337 4.14 -0.83 9.70
C GLU A 337 3.24 -1.85 8.99
N ASN A 338 3.27 -1.91 7.65
CA ASN A 338 2.34 -2.77 6.90
C ASN A 338 2.90 -4.15 6.54
N TYR A 339 4.24 -4.29 6.44
CA TYR A 339 4.86 -5.51 5.89
C TYR A 339 5.78 -6.22 6.87
N LEU A 340 6.35 -5.52 7.85
CA LEU A 340 7.26 -6.11 8.83
C LEU A 340 6.67 -6.21 10.24
N ALA A 341 5.39 -5.86 10.41
CA ALA A 341 4.69 -5.84 11.70
C ALA A 341 5.46 -5.06 12.80
N GLY A 342 6.18 -4.01 12.40
CA GLY A 342 7.02 -3.20 13.25
C GLY A 342 6.45 -1.81 13.54
N SER A 343 7.29 -0.94 14.09
CA SER A 343 6.98 0.48 14.28
C SER A 343 8.20 1.34 14.02
N ILE A 344 7.98 2.56 13.54
CA ILE A 344 9.03 3.56 13.35
C ILE A 344 8.67 4.88 14.03
N HIS A 345 9.64 5.46 14.72
CA HIS A 345 9.53 6.80 15.31
C HIS A 345 10.84 7.56 15.10
N PHE A 346 10.85 8.86 15.36
CA PHE A 346 12.07 9.65 15.37
C PHE A 346 12.07 10.68 16.50
N THR A 347 13.26 11.06 16.94
CA THR A 347 13.51 12.24 17.76
C THR A 347 14.44 13.16 16.99
N SER A 348 14.23 14.48 17.09
CA SER A 348 15.08 15.46 16.41
C SER A 348 15.12 16.77 17.18
N SER A 349 16.32 17.17 17.62
CA SER A 349 16.55 18.48 18.21
C SER A 349 17.89 19.07 17.72
N PRO A 350 18.05 20.41 17.74
CA PRO A 350 19.33 21.04 17.40
C PRO A 350 20.50 20.59 18.30
N THR A 351 20.22 20.16 19.53
CA THR A 351 21.25 19.78 20.52
C THR A 351 21.60 18.30 20.49
N GLU A 352 20.64 17.42 20.25
CA GLU A 352 20.82 15.95 20.28
C GLU A 352 20.97 15.33 18.88
N GLY A 353 20.67 16.11 17.84
CA GLY A 353 20.61 15.64 16.46
C GLY A 353 19.30 14.89 16.19
N THR A 354 19.32 14.03 15.17
CA THR A 354 18.18 13.24 14.71
C THR A 354 18.46 11.76 14.93
N THR A 355 17.50 11.04 15.52
CA THR A 355 17.51 9.58 15.61
C THR A 355 16.23 9.01 15.03
N PHE A 356 16.33 8.22 13.97
CA PHE A 356 15.22 7.36 13.53
C PHE A 356 15.35 6.00 14.22
N THR A 357 14.26 5.51 14.80
CA THR A 357 14.20 4.24 15.51
C THR A 357 13.15 3.33 14.90
N VAL A 358 13.58 2.17 14.41
CA VAL A 358 12.73 1.09 13.90
C VAL A 358 12.73 -0.04 14.92
N ARG A 359 11.54 -0.54 15.25
CA ARG A 359 11.34 -1.73 16.10
C ARG A 359 10.67 -2.80 15.27
N LEU A 360 11.28 -3.97 15.20
CA LEU A 360 10.79 -5.15 14.46
C LEU A 360 10.56 -6.29 15.45
N PRO A 361 9.52 -7.11 15.30
CA PRO A 361 9.39 -8.31 16.11
C PRO A 361 10.55 -9.26 15.80
N LEU A 362 11.06 -9.99 16.80
CA LEU A 362 12.09 -11.01 16.55
C LEU A 362 11.60 -12.10 15.58
N ARG A 363 10.29 -12.33 15.53
CA ARG A 363 9.66 -13.24 14.58
C ARG A 363 8.42 -12.57 13.99
N HIS A 364 8.38 -12.43 12.68
CA HIS A 364 7.21 -11.88 12.00
C HIS A 364 5.95 -12.72 12.30
N PRO A 365 4.77 -12.11 12.59
CA PRO A 365 3.56 -12.85 12.95
C PRO A 365 3.05 -13.82 11.88
N LEU A 366 3.34 -13.53 10.61
CA LEU A 366 2.98 -14.39 9.47
C LEU A 366 4.08 -15.38 9.08
N ALA A 367 5.20 -15.44 9.80
CA ALA A 367 6.24 -16.42 9.52
C ALA A 367 5.70 -17.83 9.83
N PRO A 368 5.97 -18.85 8.97
CA PRO A 368 5.56 -20.23 9.20
C PRO A 368 5.94 -20.64 10.62
N GLN A 369 5.04 -21.24 11.40
CA GLN A 369 5.46 -21.83 12.68
C GLN A 369 6.40 -22.99 12.38
N GLU A 370 7.56 -23.02 13.01
CA GLU A 370 8.31 -24.28 13.08
C GLU A 370 7.44 -25.17 13.97
N ASP A 371 6.83 -26.20 13.36
CA ASP A 371 6.22 -27.28 14.13
C ASP A 371 7.28 -27.72 15.12
N ALA A 372 6.96 -27.62 16.42
CA ALA A 372 7.83 -28.10 17.47
C ALA A 372 8.16 -29.57 17.14
N GLU A 373 9.39 -29.83 16.72
CA GLU A 373 9.94 -31.18 16.63
C GLU A 373 9.62 -31.84 17.96
N THR A 374 8.67 -32.76 17.94
CA THR A 374 8.35 -33.59 19.08
C THR A 374 9.60 -34.44 19.27
N PRO A 375 10.34 -34.31 20.38
CA PRO A 375 11.48 -35.18 20.62
C PRO A 375 10.95 -36.60 20.71
N GLN A 376 11.41 -37.49 19.83
CA GLN A 376 11.21 -38.94 19.98
C GLN A 376 12.11 -39.50 21.07
#